data_AF-A0A433DWA7-F1
#
_entry.id   AF-A0A433DWA7-F1
#
_cell.length_a   1.000
_cell.length_b   1.000
_cell.length_c   1.000
_cell.angle_alpha   90.00
_cell.angle_beta   90.00
_cell.angle_gamma   90.00
#
_symmetry.space_group_name_H-M   'P 1'
#
loop_
_entity.id
_entity.type
_entity.pdbx_description
1 polymer ?
#
loop_
_entity_poly.entity_id
_entity_poly.type
_entity_poly.pdbx_seq_one_letter_code
_entity_poly.pdbx_strand_id
1 'polypeptide(L)'
;MKVAYDALVEQTGGFACEEKRALLTTDFIYRTARGINVISVVHFDPGPFSRPNDDGVLWSNNCRKADGTADGCRMTVHGEQLTPGERRHLEVDFSGIATKYRGYLNGEAVPSASQIEAVQVVNSAKGADLKAEISGLDVTLG
;
A
#
# COMPACT_ATOMS: atom_id res chain seq x y z
N MET A 1 5.81 -7.49 -11.37
CA MET A 1 6.27 -6.17 -10.92
C MET A 1 6.57 -6.25 -9.45
N LYS A 2 7.82 -5.96 -9.10
CA LYS A 2 8.34 -6.23 -7.77
C LYS A 2 9.07 -5.03 -7.23
N VAL A 3 8.95 -4.84 -5.92
CA VAL A 3 9.64 -3.81 -5.15
C VAL A 3 10.27 -4.51 -3.97
N ALA A 4 11.56 -4.33 -3.76
CA ALA A 4 12.28 -4.90 -2.63
C ALA A 4 13.16 -3.82 -1.97
N TYR A 5 13.21 -3.78 -0.65
CA TYR A 5 14.03 -2.83 0.09
C TYR A 5 14.19 -3.25 1.55
N ASP A 6 15.25 -2.76 2.19
CA ASP A 6 15.39 -2.87 3.64
C ASP A 6 14.70 -1.68 4.32
N ALA A 7 13.97 -1.96 5.38
CA ALA A 7 13.25 -0.96 6.15
C ALA A 7 13.48 -1.12 7.65
N LEU A 8 13.61 0.02 8.33
CA LEU A 8 13.58 0.14 9.78
C LEU A 8 12.58 1.24 10.14
N VAL A 9 11.70 0.95 11.10
CA VAL A 9 10.78 1.94 11.66
C VAL A 9 10.97 2.00 13.17
N GLU A 10 11.09 3.21 13.71
CA GLU A 10 11.04 3.49 15.14
C GLU A 10 10.02 4.61 15.36
N GLN A 11 9.08 4.37 16.28
CA GLN A 11 8.01 5.32 16.58
C GLN A 11 7.98 5.60 18.07
N THR A 12 7.85 6.88 18.40
CA THR A 12 7.44 7.34 19.74
C THR A 12 6.17 8.19 19.63
N GLY A 13 5.34 8.18 20.66
CA GLY A 13 4.03 8.84 20.63
C GLY A 13 2.95 8.04 19.88
N GLY A 14 1.70 8.50 19.91
CA GLY A 14 0.57 7.82 19.28
C GLY A 14 0.28 8.33 17.88
N PHE A 15 0.16 7.43 16.90
CA PHE A 15 -0.26 7.81 15.55
C PHE A 15 -1.74 8.21 15.54
N ALA A 16 -2.04 9.42 15.05
CA ALA A 16 -3.36 10.03 15.15
C ALA A 16 -3.90 10.49 13.79
N CYS A 17 -3.55 9.77 12.71
CA CYS A 17 -4.08 10.07 11.39
C CYS A 17 -5.49 9.50 11.25
N GLU A 18 -6.49 10.38 11.14
CA GLU A 18 -7.88 9.99 10.88
C GLU A 18 -8.12 9.51 9.44
N GLU A 19 -7.18 9.78 8.52
CA GLU A 19 -7.25 9.27 7.16
C GLU A 19 -7.03 7.74 7.15
N LYS A 20 -7.54 7.07 6.10
CA LYS A 20 -7.26 5.65 5.82
C LYS A 20 -5.82 5.46 5.33
N ARG A 21 -4.85 5.85 6.16
CA ARG A 21 -3.40 5.75 5.93
C ARG A 21 -2.74 4.99 7.07
N ALA A 22 -1.81 4.13 6.69
CA ALA A 22 -0.87 3.53 7.62
C ALA A 22 0.39 4.38 7.69
N LEU A 23 1.23 4.09 8.69
CA LEU A 23 2.44 4.84 8.93
C LEU A 23 3.52 4.54 7.88
N LEU A 24 3.70 3.27 7.48
CA LEU A 24 4.57 2.89 6.36
C LEU A 24 3.81 2.01 5.36
N THR A 25 3.78 2.44 4.10
CA THR A 25 3.23 1.66 2.98
C THR A 25 4.16 1.63 1.78
N THR A 26 4.00 0.61 0.94
CA THR A 26 4.43 0.66 -0.46
C THR A 26 3.21 0.82 -1.33
N ASP A 27 3.14 1.92 -2.07
CA ASP A 27 2.05 2.26 -2.96
C ASP A 27 2.45 1.99 -4.40
N PHE A 28 1.54 1.34 -5.12
CA PHE A 28 1.64 1.13 -6.55
C PHE A 28 0.50 1.85 -7.27
N ILE A 29 0.87 2.79 -8.14
CA ILE A 29 -0.03 3.73 -8.79
C ILE A 29 -0.01 3.48 -10.30
N TYR A 30 -1.17 3.27 -10.87
CA TYR A 30 -1.32 2.98 -12.30
C TYR A 30 -2.61 3.57 -12.86
N ARG A 31 -2.62 3.89 -14.15
CA ARG A 31 -3.78 4.47 -14.83
C ARG A 31 -4.41 3.50 -15.80
N THR A 32 -5.73 3.42 -15.74
CA THR A 32 -6.58 2.64 -16.65
C THR A 32 -7.63 3.55 -17.28
N ALA A 33 -8.51 2.99 -18.11
CA ALA A 33 -9.66 3.73 -18.64
C ALA A 33 -10.60 4.26 -17.53
N ARG A 34 -10.55 3.69 -16.32
CA ARG A 34 -11.36 4.12 -15.16
C ARG A 34 -10.73 5.27 -14.36
N GLY A 35 -9.48 5.62 -14.65
CA GLY A 35 -8.74 6.64 -13.91
C GLY A 35 -7.52 6.07 -13.19
N ILE A 36 -7.13 6.75 -12.11
CA ILE A 36 -5.94 6.40 -11.31
C ILE A 36 -6.33 5.35 -10.27
N ASN A 37 -5.66 4.21 -10.34
CA ASN A 37 -5.78 3.14 -9.38
C ASN A 37 -4.57 3.13 -8.44
N VAL A 38 -4.79 2.68 -7.20
CA VAL A 38 -3.75 2.59 -6.17
C VAL A 38 -3.90 1.28 -5.41
N ILE A 39 -2.80 0.53 -5.31
CA ILE A 39 -2.66 -0.59 -4.39
C ILE A 39 -1.64 -0.18 -3.33
N SER A 40 -2.08 -0.05 -2.09
CA SER A 40 -1.21 0.24 -0.94
C SER A 40 -0.98 -1.03 -0.13
N VAL A 41 0.28 -1.38 0.09
CA VAL A 41 0.69 -2.50 0.94
C VAL A 41 1.19 -1.94 2.26
N VAL A 42 0.54 -2.32 3.35
CA VAL A 42 0.88 -1.83 4.69
C VAL A 42 2.01 -2.65 5.29
N HIS A 43 3.09 -1.98 5.69
CA HIS A 43 4.25 -2.58 6.34
C HIS A 43 4.36 -2.21 7.81
N PHE A 44 3.80 -1.06 8.20
CA PHE A 44 3.71 -0.69 9.60
C PHE A 44 2.48 0.18 9.82
N ASP A 45 1.57 -0.28 10.69
CA ASP A 45 0.45 0.53 11.14
C ASP A 45 0.22 0.39 12.66
N PRO A 46 0.56 1.42 13.44
CA PRO A 46 0.19 1.50 14.86
C PRO A 46 -1.24 2.03 15.06
N GLY A 47 -1.96 2.37 13.98
CA GLY A 47 -3.26 3.05 14.01
C GLY A 47 -4.45 2.19 13.52
N PRO A 48 -5.32 2.74 12.65
CA PRO A 48 -6.69 2.27 12.46
C PRO A 48 -6.81 0.93 11.72
N PHE A 49 -5.78 0.44 11.04
CA PHE A 49 -5.78 -0.81 10.28
C PHE A 49 -5.29 -1.98 11.13
N SER A 50 -6.00 -2.23 12.23
CA SER A 50 -5.66 -3.32 13.15
C SER A 50 -6.16 -4.70 12.70
N ARG A 51 -7.12 -4.77 11.76
CA ARG A 51 -7.77 -6.03 11.36
C ARG A 51 -8.14 -6.04 9.87
N PRO A 52 -7.47 -6.87 9.04
CA PRO A 52 -7.95 -7.13 7.69
C PRO A 52 -9.25 -7.97 7.72
N ASN A 53 -9.99 -7.94 6.62
CA ASN A 53 -11.05 -8.92 6.37
C ASN A 53 -10.45 -10.30 6.04
N ASP A 54 -11.31 -11.29 5.80
CA ASP A 54 -10.91 -12.68 5.51
C ASP A 54 -10.02 -12.82 4.26
N ASP A 55 -10.05 -11.85 3.34
CA ASP A 55 -9.20 -11.85 2.15
C ASP A 55 -7.80 -11.26 2.41
N GLY A 56 -7.60 -10.55 3.53
CA GLY A 56 -6.39 -9.77 3.81
C GLY A 56 -6.47 -8.29 3.42
N VAL A 57 -7.66 -7.80 3.06
CA VAL A 57 -7.91 -6.40 2.68
C VAL A 57 -8.23 -5.57 3.91
N LEU A 58 -7.49 -4.48 4.10
CA LEU A 58 -7.68 -3.52 5.19
C LEU A 58 -8.73 -2.47 4.83
N TRP A 59 -8.74 -2.04 3.56
CA TRP A 59 -9.73 -1.09 3.04
C TRP A 59 -9.78 -1.11 1.52
N SER A 60 -10.93 -0.77 0.95
CA SER A 60 -11.07 -0.48 -0.48
C SER A 60 -12.20 0.53 -0.69
N ASN A 61 -12.08 1.37 -1.71
CA ASN A 61 -13.21 2.18 -2.19
C ASN A 61 -14.12 1.41 -3.17
N ASN A 62 -13.82 0.14 -3.46
CA ASN A 62 -14.53 -0.69 -4.43
C ASN A 62 -14.71 -0.02 -5.80
N CYS A 63 -13.72 0.79 -6.21
CA CYS A 63 -13.73 1.55 -7.46
C CYS A 63 -14.91 2.53 -7.57
N ARG A 64 -15.33 3.08 -6.43
CA ARG A 64 -16.43 4.04 -6.34
C ARG A 64 -16.06 5.22 -5.46
N LYS A 65 -16.69 6.36 -5.74
CA LYS A 65 -16.71 7.53 -4.86
C LYS A 65 -17.69 7.30 -3.70
N ALA A 66 -17.67 8.21 -2.73
CA ALA A 66 -18.60 8.19 -1.61
C ALA A 66 -20.08 8.30 -2.04
N ASP A 67 -20.35 8.94 -3.19
CA ASP A 67 -21.69 9.04 -3.79
C ASP A 67 -22.10 7.80 -4.62
N GLY A 68 -21.25 6.77 -4.70
CA GLY A 68 -21.50 5.53 -5.42
C GLY A 68 -21.18 5.56 -6.92
N THR A 69 -20.80 6.73 -7.47
CA THR A 69 -20.35 6.84 -8.86
C THR A 69 -19.01 6.14 -9.08
N ALA A 70 -18.72 5.74 -10.33
CA ALA A 70 -17.46 5.07 -10.66
C ALA A 70 -16.25 5.97 -10.41
N ASP A 71 -15.17 5.35 -9.92
CA ASP A 71 -13.88 5.99 -9.64
C ASP A 71 -12.73 5.03 -9.95
N GLY A 72 -11.50 5.53 -9.91
CA GLY A 72 -10.32 4.69 -9.83
C GLY A 72 -10.36 3.78 -8.60
N CYS A 73 -9.91 2.55 -8.75
CA CYS A 73 -9.84 1.55 -7.68
C CYS A 73 -8.71 1.87 -6.73
N ARG A 74 -9.04 2.05 -5.45
CA ARG A 74 -8.07 2.16 -4.37
C ARG A 74 -8.26 0.99 -3.42
N MET A 75 -7.17 0.35 -3.06
CA MET A 75 -7.19 -0.71 -2.08
C MET A 75 -5.96 -0.68 -1.20
N THR A 76 -6.14 -1.10 0.04
CA THR A 76 -5.11 -1.20 1.05
C THR A 76 -5.11 -2.63 1.58
N VAL A 77 -3.96 -3.29 1.50
CA VAL A 77 -3.81 -4.70 1.91
C VAL A 77 -2.71 -4.83 2.95
N HIS A 78 -2.82 -5.87 3.77
CA HIS A 78 -1.80 -6.16 4.74
C HIS A 78 -0.57 -6.78 4.05
N GLY A 79 0.61 -6.20 4.30
CA GLY A 79 1.90 -6.73 3.85
C GLY A 79 2.65 -7.47 4.95
N GLU A 80 3.93 -7.69 4.72
CA GLU A 80 4.85 -8.09 5.79
C GLU A 80 5.01 -6.94 6.79
N GLN A 81 4.78 -7.24 8.08
CA GLN A 81 4.81 -6.26 9.16
C GLN A 81 6.21 -6.08 9.73
N LEU A 82 6.59 -4.82 9.90
CA LEU A 82 7.79 -4.43 10.61
C LEU A 82 7.53 -4.43 12.12
N THR A 83 8.50 -4.95 12.86
CA THR A 83 8.57 -4.74 14.31
C THR A 83 9.37 -3.47 14.58
N PRO A 84 8.88 -2.53 15.43
CA PRO A 84 9.61 -1.31 15.74
C PRO A 84 11.03 -1.60 16.25
N GLY A 85 12.02 -0.88 15.73
CA GLY A 85 13.43 -1.05 16.10
C GLY A 85 14.15 -2.22 15.42
N GLU A 86 13.45 -3.04 14.62
CA GLU A 86 14.07 -4.12 13.85
C GLU A 86 14.14 -3.77 12.36
N ARG A 87 15.36 -3.86 11.79
CA ARG A 87 15.53 -3.77 10.34
C ARG A 87 15.08 -5.08 9.69
N ARG A 88 14.28 -5.00 8.64
CA ARG A 88 13.82 -6.15 7.86
C ARG A 88 13.92 -5.87 6.37
N HIS A 89 14.12 -6.93 5.60
CA HIS A 89 13.98 -6.91 4.15
C HIS A 89 12.51 -7.10 3.80
N LEU A 90 11.95 -6.20 2.99
CA LEU A 90 10.57 -6.25 2.53
C LEU A 90 10.56 -6.53 1.03
N GLU A 91 9.69 -7.45 0.61
CA GLU A 91 9.42 -7.71 -0.79
C GLU A 91 7.93 -7.58 -1.09
N VAL A 92 7.59 -6.88 -2.17
CA VAL A 92 6.22 -6.67 -2.62
C VAL A 92 6.10 -7.08 -4.08
N ASP A 93 5.32 -8.14 -4.33
CA ASP A 93 4.92 -8.55 -5.69
C ASP A 93 3.54 -7.96 -6.04
N PHE A 94 3.54 -6.77 -6.63
CA PHE A 94 2.31 -6.11 -7.05
C PHE A 94 1.58 -6.86 -8.15
N SER A 95 2.27 -7.68 -8.96
CA SER A 95 1.60 -8.53 -9.93
C SER A 95 0.81 -9.63 -9.24
N GLY A 96 1.42 -10.33 -8.29
CA GLY A 96 0.73 -11.31 -7.46
C GLY A 96 -0.44 -10.71 -6.68
N ILE A 97 -0.27 -9.52 -6.10
CA ILE A 97 -1.32 -8.82 -5.35
C ILE A 97 -2.49 -8.42 -6.25
N ALA A 98 -2.23 -7.79 -7.40
CA ALA A 98 -3.29 -7.39 -8.31
C ALA A 98 -4.04 -8.60 -8.89
N THR A 99 -3.36 -9.74 -9.11
CA THR A 99 -4.02 -11.01 -9.48
C THR A 99 -4.89 -11.54 -8.35
N LYS A 100 -4.36 -11.62 -7.12
CA LYS A 100 -5.07 -12.13 -5.93
C LYS A 100 -6.35 -11.34 -5.68
N TYR A 101 -6.27 -10.02 -5.76
CA TYR A 101 -7.37 -9.12 -5.42
C TYR A 101 -8.11 -8.55 -6.62
N ARG A 102 -8.04 -9.22 -7.77
CA ARG A 102 -8.72 -8.78 -9.02
C ARG A 102 -10.19 -8.40 -8.82
N GLY A 103 -10.91 -9.05 -7.90
CA GLY A 103 -12.30 -8.73 -7.59
C GLY A 103 -12.49 -7.30 -7.05
N TYR A 104 -11.59 -6.86 -6.18
CA TYR A 104 -11.55 -5.50 -5.63
C TYR A 104 -11.11 -4.46 -6.67
N LEU A 105 -10.40 -4.91 -7.71
CA LEU A 105 -9.93 -4.10 -8.84
C LEU A 105 -10.87 -4.18 -10.05
N ASN A 106 -12.13 -4.62 -9.84
CA ASN A 106 -13.16 -4.76 -10.87
C ASN A 106 -12.75 -5.62 -12.08
N GLY A 107 -11.97 -6.67 -11.82
CA GLY A 107 -11.47 -7.61 -12.82
C GLY A 107 -10.28 -7.10 -13.64
N GLU A 108 -9.82 -5.87 -13.41
CA GLU A 108 -8.63 -5.32 -14.05
C GLU A 108 -7.39 -5.89 -13.34
N ALA A 109 -6.91 -7.02 -13.84
CA ALA A 109 -5.71 -7.68 -13.35
C ALA A 109 -4.44 -7.01 -13.91
N VAL A 110 -3.40 -6.94 -13.07
CA VAL A 110 -2.04 -6.42 -13.28
C VAL A 110 -1.90 -5.43 -14.46
N PRO A 111 -1.82 -4.12 -14.21
CA PRO A 111 -1.59 -3.15 -15.27
C PRO A 111 -0.33 -3.48 -16.06
N SER A 112 -0.40 -3.31 -17.39
CA SER A 112 0.79 -3.40 -18.24
C SER A 112 1.80 -2.32 -17.85
N ALA A 113 3.09 -2.52 -18.14
CA ALA A 113 4.15 -1.54 -17.87
C ALA A 113 3.76 -0.09 -18.27
N SER A 114 3.11 0.03 -19.42
CA SER A 114 2.65 1.29 -20.02
C SER A 114 1.57 2.03 -19.22
N GLN A 115 0.95 1.38 -18.24
CA GLN A 115 -0.08 1.95 -17.38
C GLN A 115 0.49 2.37 -16.02
N ILE A 116 1.75 2.03 -15.71
CA ILE A 116 2.39 2.37 -14.45
C ILE A 116 2.67 3.87 -14.42
N GLU A 117 2.21 4.53 -13.36
CA GLU A 117 2.56 5.92 -13.11
C GLU A 117 3.70 6.03 -12.10
N ALA A 118 3.61 5.27 -11.01
CA ALA A 118 4.61 5.33 -9.94
C ALA A 118 4.59 4.09 -9.04
N VAL A 119 5.75 3.87 -8.40
CA VAL A 119 5.91 3.10 -7.18
C VAL A 119 6.45 4.06 -6.13
N GLN A 120 5.87 4.05 -4.93
CA GLN A 120 6.26 4.95 -3.85
C GLN A 120 6.34 4.19 -2.52
N VAL A 121 7.43 4.37 -1.78
CA VAL A 121 7.47 4.00 -0.36
C VAL A 121 7.04 5.23 0.42
N VAL A 122 5.92 5.13 1.13
CA VAL A 122 5.24 6.27 1.73
C VAL A 122 5.29 6.16 3.25
N ASN A 123 5.71 7.26 3.87
CA ASN A 123 5.68 7.45 5.30
C ASN A 123 4.64 8.53 5.67
N SER A 124 3.73 8.21 6.58
CA SER A 124 2.79 9.16 7.18
C SER A 124 3.07 9.33 8.69
N ALA A 125 3.72 10.43 9.07
CA ALA A 125 4.12 10.71 10.46
C ALA A 125 3.11 11.59 11.25
N LYS A 126 1.86 11.71 10.80
CA LYS A 126 0.93 12.68 11.41
C LYS A 126 0.64 12.35 12.88
N GLY A 127 1.11 13.21 13.78
CA GLY A 127 0.93 13.09 15.23
C GLY A 127 1.89 12.13 15.94
N ALA A 128 2.86 11.56 15.22
CA ALA A 128 3.87 10.68 15.80
C ALA A 128 5.28 11.19 15.52
N ASP A 129 6.18 11.01 16.47
CA ASP A 129 7.62 11.16 16.22
C ASP A 129 8.12 9.85 15.61
N LEU A 130 8.61 9.95 14.38
CA LEU A 130 8.88 8.79 13.56
C LEU A 130 10.24 8.92 12.90
N LYS A 131 11.02 7.85 13.05
CA LYS A 131 12.19 7.57 12.26
C LYS A 131 11.88 6.40 11.33
N ALA A 132 12.03 6.63 10.03
CA ALA A 132 12.01 5.56 9.04
C ALA A 132 13.31 5.61 8.23
N GLU A 133 13.99 4.49 8.14
CA GLU A 133 15.15 4.32 7.27
C GLU A 133 14.81 3.32 6.17
N ILE A 134 15.06 3.71 4.93
CA ILE A 134 14.89 2.86 3.74
C ILE A 134 16.24 2.77 3.04
N SER A 135 16.68 1.56 2.70
CA SER A 135 17.93 1.32 1.98
C SER A 135 17.81 0.15 1.03
N GLY A 136 18.73 0.05 0.06
CA GLY A 136 18.77 -1.09 -0.86
C GLY A 136 17.53 -1.23 -1.74
N LEU A 137 16.89 -0.10 -2.10
CA LEU A 137 15.68 -0.12 -2.92
C LEU A 137 15.97 -0.65 -4.33
N ASP A 138 15.32 -1.76 -4.68
CA ASP A 138 15.26 -2.35 -6.01
C ASP A 138 13.81 -2.34 -6.51
N VAL A 139 13.61 -1.83 -7.73
CA VAL A 139 12.30 -1.77 -8.38
C VAL A 139 12.40 -2.39 -9.76
N THR A 140 11.64 -3.47 -9.97
CA THR A 140 11.49 -4.12 -11.26
C THR A 140 10.09 -3.87 -11.83
N LEU A 141 10.03 -2.97 -12.81
CA LEU A 141 8.87 -2.73 -13.65
C LEU A 141 8.97 -3.69 -14.85
N GLY A 142 8.01 -4.61 -14.97
CA GLY A 142 7.98 -5.62 -16.05
C GLY A 142 7.18 -5.15 -17.23
#